data_AF-A0A5Y7EZE6-F1
#
_entry.id   AF-A0A5Y7EZE6-F1
#
_cell.length_a   1.000
_cell.length_b   1.000
_cell.length_c   1.000
_cell.angle_alpha   90.00
_cell.angle_beta   90.00
_cell.angle_gamma   90.00
#
_symmetry.space_group_name_H-M   'P 1'
#
loop_
_entity.id
_entity.type
_entity.pdbx_description
1 polymer ?
#
loop_
_entity_poly.entity_id
_entity_poly.type
_entity_poly.pdbx_seq_one_letter_code
_entity_poly.pdbx_strand_id
1 'polypeptide(L)'
;MDSTYESRREFDRYRGGYYNGMVTGYGTDTPNDWSEEEAQLFNDTLILHAKLAALTPPQGYPNAPYYFTPENLEWYYKRHKLDRLLDPRIPAIYRYNFPRELRVKILKFAEENGIKE
;
A
#
# COMPACT_ATOMS: atom_id res chain seq x y z
N MET A 1 -5.14 13.48 12.42
CA MET A 1 -4.17 14.39 11.81
C MET A 1 -3.71 13.72 10.52
N ASP A 2 -3.96 14.35 9.38
CA ASP A 2 -3.59 13.76 8.09
C ASP A 2 -2.07 13.86 7.87
N SER A 3 -1.55 13.01 6.98
CA SER A 3 -0.13 13.02 6.61
C SER A 3 0.28 14.33 5.92
N THR A 4 1.51 14.78 6.13
CA THR A 4 2.06 15.98 5.47
C THR A 4 2.70 15.60 4.12
N TYR A 5 2.91 16.59 3.25
CA TYR A 5 3.64 16.38 1.99
C TYR A 5 5.03 15.77 2.24
N GLU A 6 5.75 16.27 3.25
CA GLU A 6 7.10 15.79 3.58
C GLU A 6 7.09 14.32 4.04
N SER A 7 6.16 13.92 4.90
CA SER A 7 6.08 12.52 5.36
C SER A 7 5.62 11.56 4.25
N ARG A 8 4.75 12.01 3.34
CA ARG A 8 4.37 11.25 2.13
C ARG A 8 5.55 11.07 1.18
N ARG A 9 6.34 12.12 0.96
CA ARG A 9 7.54 12.07 0.11
C ARG A 9 8.60 11.15 0.69
N GLU A 10 8.77 11.15 2.02
CA GLU A 10 9.65 10.22 2.72
C GLU A 10 9.18 8.77 2.55
N PHE A 11 7.88 8.50 2.76
CA PHE A 11 7.28 7.19 2.49
C PHE A 11 7.54 6.72 1.05
N ASP A 12 7.28 7.57 0.06
CA ASP A 12 7.50 7.22 -1.35
C ASP A 12 8.98 6.95 -1.66
N ARG A 13 9.91 7.69 -1.04
CA ARG A 13 11.35 7.43 -1.17
C ARG A 13 11.71 6.05 -0.63
N TYR A 14 11.28 5.71 0.58
CA TYR A 14 11.57 4.39 1.16
C TYR A 14 10.91 3.28 0.35
N ARG A 15 9.64 3.44 -0.02
CA ARG A 15 8.91 2.50 -0.89
C ARG A 15 9.64 2.28 -2.22
N GLY A 16 10.08 3.35 -2.87
CA GLY A 16 10.83 3.28 -4.13
C GLY A 16 12.14 2.49 -4.01
N GLY A 17 12.82 2.61 -2.86
CA GLY A 17 14.00 1.81 -2.54
C GLY A 17 13.73 0.30 -2.43
N TYR A 18 12.51 -0.10 -2.06
CA TYR A 18 12.11 -1.52 -2.08
C TYR A 18 11.75 -2.01 -3.49
N TYR A 19 11.07 -1.19 -4.31
CA TYR A 19 10.66 -1.56 -5.67
C TYR A 19 11.82 -1.65 -6.68
N ASN A 20 12.80 -0.74 -6.60
CA ASN A 20 13.87 -0.60 -7.60
C ASN A 20 15.12 -1.45 -7.28
N GLY A 21 14.94 -2.58 -6.60
CA GLY A 21 16.01 -3.56 -6.43
C GLY A 21 16.41 -3.83 -4.99
N MET A 22 15.52 -3.63 -4.00
CA MET A 22 15.83 -3.80 -2.57
C MET A 22 17.15 -3.10 -2.22
N VAL A 23 17.10 -1.81 -1.88
CA VAL A 23 18.30 -1.14 -1.30
C VAL A 23 18.81 -1.90 -0.06
N THR A 24 17.92 -2.61 0.64
CA THR A 24 18.24 -3.70 1.57
C THR A 24 18.22 -5.03 0.83
N GLY A 25 19.16 -5.24 -0.09
CA GLY A 25 19.34 -6.55 -0.69
C GLY A 25 19.65 -7.50 0.46
N TYR A 26 18.73 -8.43 0.75
CA TYR A 26 19.04 -9.54 1.63
C TYR A 26 19.99 -10.45 0.84
N GLY A 27 21.25 -10.02 0.74
CA GLY A 27 22.33 -10.93 0.42
C GLY A 27 22.20 -12.09 1.40
N THR A 28 22.17 -13.31 0.87
CA THR A 28 22.19 -14.52 1.69
C THR A 28 23.50 -14.67 2.45
N ASP A 29 24.49 -13.84 2.12
CA ASP A 29 25.84 -13.90 2.66
C ASP A 29 25.91 -13.00 3.90
N THR A 30 25.90 -13.64 5.07
CA THR A 30 26.23 -12.98 6.33
C THR A 30 27.72 -12.61 6.32
N PRO A 31 28.10 -11.34 6.55
CA PRO A 31 29.50 -10.94 6.62
C PRO A 31 30.27 -11.71 7.70
N ASN A 32 31.48 -12.17 7.37
CA ASN A 32 32.30 -12.96 8.29
C ASN A 32 32.86 -12.16 9.48
N ASP A 33 32.78 -10.83 9.44
CA ASP A 33 33.22 -9.90 10.47
C ASP A 33 32.16 -9.64 11.55
N TRP A 34 30.93 -10.15 11.38
CA TRP A 34 29.87 -10.01 12.37
C TRP A 34 30.06 -10.94 13.56
N SER A 35 29.68 -10.46 14.73
CA SER A 35 29.47 -11.33 15.90
C SER A 35 28.28 -12.28 15.69
N GLU A 36 28.24 -13.36 16.48
CA GLU A 36 27.14 -14.32 16.44
C GLU A 36 25.79 -13.66 16.76
N GLU A 37 25.77 -12.69 17.68
CA GLU A 37 24.58 -11.92 18.04
C GLU A 37 24.07 -11.05 16.88
N GLU A 38 24.97 -10.37 16.15
CA GLU A 38 24.62 -9.57 14.97
C GLU A 38 24.08 -10.44 13.84
N ALA A 39 24.73 -11.59 13.58
CA ALA A 39 24.27 -12.56 12.60
C ALA A 39 22.88 -13.12 12.94
N GLN A 40 22.64 -13.45 14.20
CA GLN A 40 21.34 -13.96 14.66
C GLN A 40 20.25 -12.89 14.54
N LEU A 41 20.53 -11.65 14.94
CA LEU A 41 19.57 -10.54 14.82
C LEU A 41 19.18 -10.26 13.37
N PHE A 42 20.14 -10.34 12.44
CA PHE A 42 19.87 -10.20 11.02
C PHE A 42 18.94 -11.32 10.53
N ASN A 43 19.23 -12.58 10.86
CA ASN A 43 18.39 -13.72 10.52
C ASN A 43 16.96 -13.60 11.07
N ASP A 44 16.80 -13.17 12.32
CA ASP A 44 15.49 -12.97 12.94
C ASP A 44 14.71 -11.86 12.22
N THR A 45 15.40 -10.79 11.81
CA THR A 45 14.83 -9.70 11.02
C THR A 45 14.37 -10.18 9.63
N LEU A 46 15.16 -11.03 8.97
CA LEU A 46 14.78 -11.66 7.69
C LEU A 46 13.49 -12.46 7.83
N ILE A 47 13.43 -13.34 8.84
CA ILE A 47 12.28 -14.21 9.09
C ILE A 47 11.04 -13.38 9.41
N LEU A 48 11.18 -12.33 10.23
CA LEU A 48 10.08 -11.42 10.55
C LEU A 48 9.53 -10.74 9.29
N HIS A 49 10.40 -10.18 8.45
CA HIS A 49 9.97 -9.56 7.20
C HIS A 49 9.32 -10.54 6.23
N ALA A 50 9.85 -11.76 6.11
CA ALA A 50 9.24 -12.80 5.27
C ALA A 50 7.83 -13.20 5.77
N LYS A 51 7.65 -13.34 7.09
CA LYS A 51 6.34 -13.62 7.70
C LYS A 51 5.36 -12.48 7.46
N LEU A 52 5.80 -11.23 7.66
CA LEU A 52 4.99 -10.05 7.36
C LEU A 52 4.57 -10.02 5.90
N ALA A 53 5.51 -10.24 4.97
CA ALA A 53 5.24 -10.27 3.54
C ALA A 53 4.25 -11.37 3.14
N ALA A 54 4.33 -12.56 3.75
CA ALA A 54 3.41 -13.68 3.51
C ALA A 54 2.00 -13.40 4.07
N LEU A 55 1.89 -12.66 5.18
CA LEU A 55 0.63 -12.24 5.78
C LEU A 55 -0.02 -11.07 5.03
N THR A 56 0.77 -10.19 4.41
CA THR A 56 0.27 -9.09 3.59
C THR A 56 -0.11 -9.60 2.21
N PRO A 57 -1.38 -9.50 1.77
CA PRO A 57 -1.76 -9.92 0.43
C PRO A 57 -0.91 -9.19 -0.64
N PRO A 58 -0.51 -9.85 -1.74
CA PRO A 58 0.16 -9.19 -2.84
C PRO A 58 -0.63 -7.95 -3.29
N GLN A 59 0.08 -6.86 -3.59
CA GLN A 59 -0.51 -5.68 -4.23
C GLN A 59 -1.27 -6.13 -5.50
N GLY A 60 -2.59 -5.95 -5.53
CA GLY A 60 -3.45 -6.44 -6.60
C GLY A 60 -4.47 -7.52 -6.21
N TYR A 61 -4.53 -7.96 -4.95
CA TYR A 61 -5.72 -8.67 -4.44
C TYR A 61 -6.97 -7.80 -4.66
N PRO A 62 -8.16 -8.36 -4.94
CA PRO A 62 -9.35 -7.57 -5.28
C PRO A 62 -9.71 -6.46 -4.27
N ASN A 63 -9.29 -6.62 -3.02
CA ASN A 63 -9.50 -5.68 -1.92
C ASN A 63 -8.21 -5.04 -1.36
N ALA A 64 -7.03 -5.32 -1.94
CA ALA A 64 -5.80 -4.70 -1.47
C ALA A 64 -5.77 -3.22 -1.90
N PRO A 65 -5.65 -2.25 -0.97
CA PRO A 65 -5.59 -0.86 -1.35
C PRO A 65 -4.31 -0.60 -2.15
N TYR A 66 -4.43 0.02 -3.32
CA TYR A 66 -3.30 0.68 -3.93
C TYR A 66 -2.97 1.91 -3.08
N TYR A 67 -1.92 1.80 -2.26
CA TYR A 67 -1.43 2.92 -1.46
C TYR A 67 -0.66 3.88 -2.37
N PHE A 68 -1.35 4.75 -3.08
CA PHE A 68 -0.72 5.89 -3.74
C PHE A 68 -0.79 7.09 -2.80
N THR A 69 0.32 7.79 -2.63
CA THR A 69 0.28 9.17 -2.14
C THR A 69 -0.49 10.04 -3.15
N PRO A 70 -1.18 11.10 -2.71
CA PRO A 70 -1.92 11.99 -3.61
C PRO A 70 -1.07 12.50 -4.79
N GLU A 71 0.21 12.76 -4.54
CA GLU A 71 1.17 13.27 -5.52
C GLU A 71 1.49 12.22 -6.60
N ASN A 72 1.76 10.97 -6.21
CA ASN A 72 1.98 9.88 -7.15
C ASN A 72 0.70 9.54 -7.92
N LEU A 73 -0.45 9.56 -7.23
CA LEU A 73 -1.73 9.28 -7.86
C LEU A 73 -2.05 10.27 -8.98
N GLU A 74 -1.81 11.56 -8.73
CA GLU A 74 -1.93 12.61 -9.73
C GLU A 74 -0.95 12.43 -10.90
N TRP A 75 0.29 12.01 -10.60
CA TRP A 75 1.30 11.72 -11.62
C TRP A 75 0.89 10.59 -12.56
N TYR A 76 0.34 9.49 -12.02
CA TYR A 76 -0.15 8.34 -12.80
C TYR A 76 -1.41 8.71 -13.59
N TYR A 77 -2.31 9.51 -13.00
CA TYR A 77 -3.49 10.01 -13.68
C TYR A 77 -3.15 10.85 -14.91
N LYS A 78 -2.28 11.86 -14.76
CA LYS A 78 -1.83 12.73 -15.86
C LYS A 78 -1.15 11.98 -17.00
N ARG A 79 -0.60 10.80 -16.72
CA ARG A 79 0.07 9.92 -17.70
C ARG A 79 -0.84 8.86 -18.29
N HIS A 80 -2.13 8.85 -17.94
CA HIS A 80 -3.09 7.83 -18.35
C HIS A 80 -2.62 6.40 -18.04
N LYS A 81 -1.93 6.23 -16.90
CA LYS A 81 -1.41 4.94 -16.43
C LYS A 81 -2.35 4.23 -15.45
N LEU A 82 -3.38 4.91 -14.97
CA LEU A 82 -4.42 4.31 -14.13
C LEU A 82 -5.43 3.58 -15.02
N ASP A 83 -5.74 2.33 -14.67
CA ASP A 83 -6.91 1.66 -15.22
C ASP A 83 -8.16 2.42 -14.77
N ARG A 84 -8.98 2.84 -15.73
CA ARG A 84 -10.26 3.54 -15.50
C ARG A 84 -11.18 2.76 -14.57
N LEU A 85 -11.11 1.42 -14.59
CA LEU A 85 -11.94 0.54 -13.76
C LEU A 85 -11.41 0.43 -12.32
N LEU A 86 -10.14 0.76 -12.09
CA LEU A 86 -9.45 0.64 -10.81
C LEU A 86 -8.97 1.99 -10.27
N ASP A 87 -9.55 3.10 -10.72
CA ASP A 87 -9.17 4.44 -10.27
C ASP A 87 -9.42 4.57 -8.75
N PRO A 88 -8.36 4.67 -7.94
CA PRO A 88 -8.49 4.68 -6.49
C PRO A 88 -9.03 6.02 -5.97
N ARG A 89 -9.11 7.06 -6.81
CA ARG A 89 -9.71 8.36 -6.46
C ARG A 89 -11.23 8.31 -6.41
N ILE A 90 -11.85 7.33 -7.08
CA ILE A 90 -13.29 7.12 -7.04
C ILE A 90 -13.60 6.35 -5.74
N PRO A 91 -14.44 6.89 -4.84
CA PRO A 91 -14.89 6.17 -3.66
C PRO A 91 -15.40 4.78 -4.03
N ALA A 92 -15.08 3.77 -3.22
CA ALA A 92 -15.37 2.36 -3.55
C ALA A 92 -16.84 2.14 -3.95
N ILE A 93 -17.77 2.81 -3.26
CA ILE A 93 -19.23 2.74 -3.51
C ILE A 93 -19.65 3.23 -4.91
N TYR A 94 -18.80 3.99 -5.60
CA TYR A 94 -19.04 4.57 -6.91
C TYR A 94 -18.21 3.90 -8.02
N ARG A 95 -17.42 2.87 -7.70
CA ARG A 95 -16.65 2.12 -8.70
C ARG A 95 -17.55 1.24 -9.57
N TYR A 96 -17.12 1.00 -10.80
CA TYR A 96 -17.90 0.27 -11.80
C TYR A 96 -18.32 -1.15 -11.35
N ASN A 97 -17.44 -1.83 -10.63
CA ASN A 97 -17.65 -3.20 -10.14
C ASN A 97 -18.40 -3.26 -8.80
N PHE A 98 -18.78 -2.13 -8.20
CA PHE A 98 -19.43 -2.13 -6.90
C PHE A 98 -20.89 -2.60 -7.01
N PRO A 99 -21.34 -3.56 -6.17
CA PRO A 99 -22.70 -4.07 -6.25
C PRO A 99 -23.75 -2.97 -6.06
N ARG A 100 -24.62 -2.79 -7.05
CA ARG A 100 -25.64 -1.73 -7.06
C ARG A 100 -26.58 -1.82 -5.87
N GLU A 101 -27.01 -3.03 -5.51
CA GLU A 101 -27.88 -3.27 -4.36
C GLU A 101 -27.22 -2.86 -3.04
N LEU A 102 -25.93 -3.13 -2.88
CA LEU A 102 -25.18 -2.76 -1.69
C LEU A 102 -25.03 -1.24 -1.59
N ARG A 103 -24.78 -0.56 -2.71
CA ARG A 103 -24.70 0.91 -2.76
C ARG A 103 -25.99 1.55 -2.26
N VAL A 104 -27.14 1.06 -2.72
CA VAL A 104 -28.45 1.58 -2.30
C VAL A 104 -28.65 1.41 -0.80
N LYS A 105 -28.30 0.24 -0.23
CA LYS A 105 -28.40 -0.01 1.22
C LYS A 105 -27.49 0.93 2.03
N ILE A 106 -26.26 1.14 1.59
CA ILE A 106 -25.30 2.04 2.26
C ILE A 106 -25.79 3.48 2.24
N LEU A 107 -26.25 3.98 1.09
CA LEU A 107 -26.75 5.35 0.96
C LEU A 107 -28.00 5.58 1.80
N LYS A 108 -28.93 4.62 1.81
CA LYS A 108 -30.13 4.68 2.66
C LYS A 108 -29.76 4.72 4.15
N PHE A 109 -28.84 3.85 4.57
CA PHE A 109 -28.34 3.86 5.95
C PHE A 109 -27.70 5.20 6.32
N ALA A 110 -26.90 5.79 5.43
CA ALA A 110 -26.28 7.10 5.66
C ALA A 110 -27.32 8.21 5.81
N GLU A 111 -28.36 8.23 4.97
CA GLU A 111 -29.49 9.17 5.05
C GLU A 111 -30.25 9.04 6.37
N GLU A 112 -30.62 7.81 6.75
CA GLU A 112 -31.36 7.52 7.99
C GLU A 112 -30.58 7.92 9.26
N ASN A 113 -29.25 7.89 9.20
CA ASN A 113 -28.37 8.20 10.33
C ASN A 113 -27.74 9.60 10.26
N GLY A 114 -28.12 10.44 9.28
CA GLY A 114 -27.59 11.79 9.13
C GLY A 114 -26.09 11.86 8.83
N ILE A 115 -25.52 10.78 8.28
CA ILE A 115 -24.11 10.72 7.87
C ILE A 115 -23.98 11.46 6.53
N LYS A 116 -23.40 12.65 6.57
CA LYS A 116 -23.11 13.46 5.37
C LYS A 116 -21.74 13.11 4.79
N GLU A 117 -21.62 13.20 3.47
CA GLU A 117 -20.34 13.10 2.72
C GLU A 117 -19.28 14.08 3.23
#